data_AF-A0A6A4RP28-F1
#
_entry.id   AF-A0A6A4RP28-F1
#
_cell.length_a   1.000
_cell.length_b   1.000
_cell.length_c   1.000
_cell.angle_alpha   90.00
_cell.angle_beta   90.00
_cell.angle_gamma   90.00
#
_symmetry.space_group_name_H-M   'P 1'
#
loop_
_entity.id
_entity.type
_entity.pdbx_description
1 polymer ?
#
loop_
_entity_poly.entity_id
_entity_poly.type
_entity_poly.pdbx_seq_one_letter_code
_entity_poly.pdbx_strand_id
1 'polypeptide(L)'
;ILLSFLNPGANRMRIQIMEVLDMDLIRQQADNDAVDIQGLASYIITTMGKMCAPVRDEEIKKLRESTDNVVTLFREIFRVLDLMKADMVNFTIDNLRPVLQRQSVEYERATFQSILEKTPNALNHTTSWIKSVLEELLPTTIPTGQTQRKGQQAVPGPFQILNFAFVRILTWDYNKSPLPETWITDETRLREIQWRLQQYQAVNEVLLIVHSTIGGPIQGLPSLSDRLKRMTSVLLDGMHSP
;
A
#
# COMPACT_ATOMS: atom_id res chain seq x y z
N ILE A 1 28.70 -4.66 -7.54
CA ILE A 1 27.60 -3.67 -7.40
C ILE A 1 27.35 -2.93 -8.71
N LEU A 2 28.34 -2.23 -9.30
CA LEU A 2 28.12 -1.46 -10.54
C LEU A 2 27.47 -2.26 -11.69
N LEU A 3 27.87 -3.51 -11.86
CA LEU A 3 27.29 -4.39 -12.89
C LEU A 3 25.79 -4.66 -12.72
N SER A 4 25.23 -4.58 -11.52
CA SER A 4 23.79 -4.83 -11.29
C SER A 4 22.91 -3.68 -11.77
N PHE A 5 23.48 -2.51 -12.07
CA PHE A 5 22.74 -1.37 -12.64
C PHE A 5 22.64 -1.43 -14.17
N LEU A 6 23.37 -2.33 -14.80
CA LEU A 6 23.42 -2.42 -16.26
C LEU A 6 22.24 -3.20 -16.81
N ASN A 7 21.57 -2.60 -17.79
CA ASN A 7 20.60 -3.31 -18.61
C ASN A 7 21.27 -4.47 -19.37
N PRO A 8 20.52 -5.55 -19.69
CA PRO A 8 21.05 -6.71 -20.40
C PRO A 8 21.79 -6.37 -21.71
N GLY A 9 21.39 -5.29 -22.40
CA GLY A 9 22.00 -4.82 -23.65
C GLY A 9 23.26 -3.96 -23.50
N ALA A 10 23.68 -3.56 -22.30
CA ALA A 10 24.82 -2.66 -22.07
C ALA A 10 26.17 -3.39 -22.05
N ASN A 11 26.45 -4.22 -23.06
CA ASN A 11 27.64 -5.08 -23.11
C ASN A 11 28.97 -4.30 -23.14
N ARG A 12 29.03 -3.16 -23.83
CA ARG A 12 30.23 -2.32 -23.89
C ARG A 12 30.64 -1.80 -22.51
N MET A 13 29.70 -1.28 -21.74
CA MET A 13 29.97 -0.74 -20.41
C MET A 13 30.31 -1.86 -19.42
N ARG A 14 29.65 -3.03 -19.55
CA ARG A 14 29.98 -4.23 -18.79
C ARG A 14 31.45 -4.64 -18.98
N ILE A 15 31.91 -4.74 -20.23
CA ILE A 15 33.29 -5.09 -20.56
C ILE A 15 34.26 -4.07 -19.96
N GLN A 16 34.01 -2.77 -20.16
CA GLN A 16 34.86 -1.71 -19.61
C GLN A 16 34.99 -1.76 -18.09
N ILE A 17 33.89 -2.04 -17.37
CA ILE A 17 33.91 -2.16 -15.91
C ILE A 17 34.71 -3.39 -15.50
N MET A 18 34.57 -4.52 -16.19
CA MET A 18 35.31 -5.74 -15.90
C MET A 18 36.80 -5.62 -16.19
N GLU A 19 37.19 -4.87 -17.21
CA GLU A 19 38.60 -4.61 -17.55
C GLU A 19 39.28 -3.68 -16.54
N VAL A 20 38.61 -2.60 -16.12
CA VAL A 20 39.21 -1.61 -15.20
C VAL A 20 39.15 -2.08 -13.74
N LEU A 21 38.09 -2.79 -13.36
CA LEU A 21 37.90 -3.32 -12.00
C LEU A 21 38.13 -4.84 -11.96
N ASP A 22 39.23 -5.28 -12.58
CA ASP A 22 39.69 -6.68 -12.50
C ASP A 22 40.32 -6.96 -11.14
N MET A 23 39.70 -7.84 -10.37
CA MET A 23 40.14 -8.17 -9.01
C MET A 23 41.50 -8.87 -8.98
N ASP A 24 41.81 -9.68 -10.00
CA ASP A 24 43.08 -10.41 -10.06
C ASP A 24 44.22 -9.42 -10.35
N LEU A 25 44.00 -8.49 -11.28
CA LEU A 25 44.96 -7.43 -11.60
C LEU A 25 45.17 -6.47 -10.42
N ILE A 26 44.08 -6.03 -9.76
CA ILE A 26 44.17 -5.14 -8.60
C ILE A 26 44.93 -5.82 -7.46
N ARG A 27 44.71 -7.12 -7.24
CA ARG A 27 45.43 -7.88 -6.22
C ARG A 27 46.93 -7.97 -6.53
N GLN A 28 47.29 -8.25 -7.79
CA GLN A 28 48.69 -8.25 -8.22
C GLN A 28 49.35 -6.87 -8.07
N GLN A 29 48.63 -5.79 -8.40
CA GLN A 29 49.13 -4.44 -8.19
C GLN A 29 49.31 -4.14 -6.70
N ALA A 30 48.42 -4.65 -5.83
CA ALA A 30 48.50 -4.44 -4.39
C ALA A 30 49.70 -5.14 -3.77
N ASP A 31 49.96 -6.39 -4.20
CA ASP A 31 51.12 -7.17 -3.74
C ASP A 31 52.46 -6.52 -4.14
N ASN A 32 52.45 -5.63 -5.14
CA ASN A 32 53.62 -4.90 -5.65
C ASN A 32 53.61 -3.39 -5.32
N ASP A 33 52.75 -2.93 -4.39
CA ASP A 33 52.60 -1.53 -3.99
C ASP A 33 52.35 -0.53 -5.17
N ALA A 34 51.72 -1.01 -6.24
CA ALA A 34 51.51 -0.27 -7.49
C ALA A 34 50.05 0.14 -7.75
N VAL A 35 49.14 -0.04 -6.78
CA VAL A 35 47.71 0.27 -6.96
C VAL A 35 47.45 1.78 -6.93
N ASP A 36 46.85 2.29 -8.00
CA ASP A 36 46.29 3.64 -8.02
C ASP A 36 44.87 3.67 -7.46
N ILE A 37 44.76 3.83 -6.14
CA ILE A 37 43.47 3.86 -5.43
C ILE A 37 42.63 5.10 -5.83
N GLN A 38 43.27 6.23 -6.13
CA GLN A 38 42.58 7.47 -6.51
C GLN A 38 42.01 7.37 -7.92
N GLY A 39 42.76 6.77 -8.85
CA GLY A 39 42.29 6.45 -10.20
C GLY A 39 41.06 5.52 -10.19
N LEU A 40 41.10 4.47 -9.36
CA LEU A 40 39.96 3.55 -9.18
C LEU A 40 38.73 4.28 -8.63
N ALA A 41 38.90 5.12 -7.60
CA ALA A 41 37.80 5.89 -7.03
C ALA A 41 37.19 6.85 -8.07
N SER A 42 38.02 7.59 -8.80
CA SER A 42 37.60 8.51 -9.86
C SER A 42 36.84 7.80 -11.00
N TYR A 43 37.30 6.60 -11.37
CA TYR A 43 36.62 5.76 -12.34
C TYR A 43 35.24 5.31 -11.84
N ILE A 44 35.16 4.84 -10.59
CA ILE A 44 33.90 4.41 -9.96
C ILE A 44 32.91 5.58 -9.91
N ILE A 45 33.33 6.75 -9.42
CA ILE A 45 32.48 7.96 -9.33
C ILE A 45 32.01 8.39 -10.73
N THR A 46 32.89 8.33 -11.73
CA THR A 46 32.53 8.66 -13.11
C THR A 46 31.56 7.68 -13.72
N THR A 47 31.69 6.39 -13.39
CA THR A 47 30.78 5.35 -13.82
C THR A 47 29.42 5.48 -13.12
N MET A 48 29.41 5.80 -11.82
CA MET A 48 28.19 6.09 -11.06
C MET A 48 27.43 7.28 -11.66
N GLY A 49 28.12 8.38 -11.98
CA GLY A 49 27.51 9.56 -12.60
C GLY A 49 26.85 9.33 -13.96
N LYS A 50 27.20 8.25 -14.67
CA LYS A 50 26.57 7.87 -15.95
C LYS A 50 25.30 7.03 -15.77
N MET A 51 25.11 6.44 -14.58
CA MET A 51 24.05 5.46 -14.31
C MET A 51 23.09 5.90 -13.20
N CYS A 52 23.40 6.96 -12.47
CA CYS A 52 22.57 7.46 -11.38
C CYS A 52 21.32 8.20 -11.89
N ALA A 53 20.32 8.27 -11.02
CA ALA A 53 19.15 9.13 -11.23
C ALA A 53 19.53 10.60 -11.01
N PRO A 54 18.85 11.57 -11.67
CA PRO A 54 19.16 12.99 -11.57
C PRO A 54 19.20 13.54 -10.13
N VAL A 55 18.41 12.96 -9.22
CA VAL A 55 18.38 13.33 -7.80
C VAL A 55 19.70 13.07 -7.08
N ARG A 56 20.59 12.24 -7.63
CA ARG A 56 21.89 11.88 -7.05
C ARG A 56 23.06 12.67 -7.64
N ASP A 57 22.84 13.50 -8.65
CA ASP A 57 23.92 14.22 -9.34
C ASP A 57 24.71 15.12 -8.38
N GLU A 58 24.03 15.76 -7.42
CA GLU A 58 24.68 16.56 -6.37
C GLU A 58 25.57 15.73 -5.45
N GLU A 59 25.16 14.50 -5.09
CA GLU A 59 25.99 13.60 -4.27
C GLU A 59 27.20 13.11 -5.05
N ILE A 60 27.04 12.80 -6.35
CA ILE A 60 28.16 12.45 -7.23
C ILE A 60 29.15 13.62 -7.37
N LYS A 61 28.65 14.85 -7.47
CA LYS A 61 29.50 16.05 -7.53
C LYS A 61 30.31 16.22 -6.25
N LYS A 62 29.68 16.07 -5.07
CA LYS A 62 30.39 16.09 -3.78
C LYS A 62 31.48 15.03 -3.69
N LEU A 63 31.22 13.81 -4.18
CA LEU A 63 32.23 12.74 -4.23
C LEU A 63 33.41 13.06 -5.15
N ARG A 64 33.22 13.86 -6.20
CA ARG A 64 34.32 14.31 -7.08
C ARG A 64 35.19 15.39 -6.44
N GLU A 65 34.58 16.25 -5.63
CA GLU A 65 35.23 17.41 -5.00
C GLU A 65 35.84 17.08 -3.62
N SER A 66 35.50 15.92 -3.05
CA SER A 66 36.01 15.51 -1.74
C SER A 66 37.53 15.30 -1.76
N THR A 67 38.23 16.01 -0.87
CA THR A 67 39.68 15.86 -0.62
C THR A 67 39.96 15.00 0.62
N ASP A 68 38.96 14.22 1.05
CA ASP A 68 39.02 13.45 2.28
C ASP A 68 39.95 12.23 2.16
N ASN A 69 40.24 11.61 3.31
CA ASN A 69 41.00 10.35 3.36
C ASN A 69 40.34 9.29 2.45
N VAL A 70 41.16 8.45 1.81
CA VAL A 70 40.74 7.32 0.98
C VAL A 70 39.65 6.48 1.66
N VAL A 71 39.79 6.18 2.95
CA VAL A 71 38.82 5.34 3.67
C VAL A 71 37.45 6.01 3.77
N THR A 72 37.41 7.31 4.01
CA THR A 72 36.16 8.09 4.07
C THR A 72 35.54 8.23 2.68
N LEU A 73 36.35 8.42 1.64
CA LEU A 73 35.88 8.46 0.25
C LEU A 73 35.17 7.16 -0.15
N PHE A 74 35.80 6.01 0.07
CA PHE A 74 35.18 4.72 -0.28
C PHE A 74 33.93 4.42 0.54
N ARG A 75 33.88 4.84 1.82
CA ARG A 75 32.67 4.75 2.65
C ARG A 75 31.50 5.50 2.01
N GLU A 76 31.74 6.75 1.58
CA GLU A 76 30.72 7.57 0.94
C GLU A 76 30.32 7.02 -0.43
N ILE A 77 31.27 6.49 -1.22
CA ILE A 77 30.99 5.79 -2.47
C ILE A 77 30.04 4.61 -2.23
N PHE A 78 30.31 3.75 -1.25
CA PHE A 78 29.43 2.62 -0.93
C PHE A 78 28.05 3.08 -0.46
N ARG A 79 27.97 4.13 0.37
CA ARG A 79 26.70 4.74 0.79
C ARG A 79 25.87 5.17 -0.43
N VAL A 80 26.47 5.89 -1.37
CA VAL A 80 25.76 6.36 -2.58
C VAL A 80 25.40 5.20 -3.50
N LEU A 81 26.26 4.18 -3.64
CA LEU A 81 25.94 2.96 -4.40
C LEU A 81 24.73 2.21 -3.84
N ASP A 82 24.59 2.12 -2.52
CA ASP A 82 23.41 1.49 -1.90
C ASP A 82 22.14 2.31 -2.12
N LEU A 83 22.24 3.64 -2.08
CA LEU A 83 21.14 4.52 -2.44
C LEU A 83 20.73 4.35 -3.91
N MET A 84 21.70 4.23 -4.83
CA MET A 84 21.43 3.95 -6.25
C MET A 84 20.71 2.62 -6.46
N LYS A 85 20.93 1.59 -5.61
CA LYS A 85 20.14 0.34 -5.66
C LYS A 85 18.68 0.58 -5.33
N ALA A 86 18.40 1.35 -4.27
CA ALA A 86 17.04 1.70 -3.91
C ALA A 86 16.36 2.49 -5.04
N ASP A 87 17.08 3.44 -5.66
CA ASP A 87 16.57 4.23 -6.78
C ASP A 87 16.21 3.32 -7.98
N MET A 88 17.04 2.33 -8.31
CA MET A 88 16.77 1.37 -9.38
C MET A 88 15.54 0.49 -9.11
N VAL A 89 15.37 0.04 -7.86
CA VAL A 89 14.19 -0.73 -7.44
C VAL A 89 12.93 0.12 -7.56
N ASN A 90 12.96 1.35 -7.05
CA ASN A 90 11.83 2.28 -7.15
C ASN A 90 11.46 2.58 -8.59
N PHE A 91 12.44 2.87 -9.45
CA PHE A 91 12.22 3.06 -10.88
C PHE A 91 11.59 1.83 -11.54
N THR A 92 12.06 0.63 -11.20
CA THR A 92 11.51 -0.62 -11.75
C THR A 92 10.06 -0.82 -11.30
N ILE A 93 9.75 -0.57 -10.02
CA ILE A 93 8.39 -0.63 -9.49
C ILE A 93 7.48 0.36 -10.22
N ASP A 94 7.92 1.60 -10.40
CA ASP A 94 7.12 2.65 -11.05
C ASP A 94 6.87 2.36 -12.53
N ASN A 95 7.82 1.75 -13.24
CA ASN A 95 7.62 1.31 -14.62
C ASN A 95 6.69 0.11 -14.75
N LEU A 96 6.75 -0.84 -13.81
CA LEU A 96 5.91 -2.04 -13.82
C LEU A 96 4.48 -1.76 -13.34
N ARG A 97 4.30 -0.83 -12.40
CA ARG A 97 3.01 -0.46 -11.80
C ARG A 97 1.89 -0.24 -12.82
N PRO A 98 2.03 0.59 -13.88
CA PRO A 98 0.94 0.79 -14.83
C PRO A 98 0.60 -0.47 -15.61
N VAL A 99 1.58 -1.34 -15.89
CA VAL A 99 1.35 -2.62 -16.58
C VAL A 99 0.56 -3.57 -15.68
N LEU A 100 0.98 -3.69 -14.42
CA LEU A 100 0.30 -4.51 -13.42
C LEU A 100 -1.12 -4.01 -13.16
N GLN A 101 -1.33 -2.70 -13.04
CA GLN A 101 -2.66 -2.11 -12.86
C GLN A 101 -3.59 -2.43 -14.02
N ARG A 102 -3.11 -2.34 -15.27
CA ARG A 102 -3.90 -2.66 -16.47
C ARG A 102 -4.35 -4.11 -16.54
N GLN A 103 -3.55 -5.04 -16.04
CA GLN A 103 -3.84 -6.49 -16.10
C GLN A 103 -4.40 -7.05 -14.79
N SER A 104 -4.47 -6.24 -13.73
CA SER A 104 -4.82 -6.69 -12.38
C SER A 104 -6.22 -7.30 -12.33
N VAL A 105 -7.19 -6.66 -13.00
CA VAL A 105 -8.60 -7.07 -12.98
C VAL A 105 -8.78 -8.42 -13.67
N GLU A 106 -8.21 -8.61 -14.87
CA GLU A 106 -8.30 -9.88 -15.59
C GLU A 106 -7.58 -11.00 -14.82
N TYR A 107 -6.41 -10.70 -14.25
CA TYR A 107 -5.64 -11.66 -13.48
C TYR A 107 -6.39 -12.12 -12.21
N GLU A 108 -6.97 -11.19 -11.46
CA GLU A 108 -7.73 -11.50 -10.25
C GLU A 108 -8.97 -12.34 -10.59
N ARG A 109 -9.70 -11.96 -11.65
CA ARG A 109 -10.86 -12.74 -12.13
C ARG A 109 -10.48 -14.14 -12.56
N ALA A 110 -9.41 -14.30 -13.35
CA ALA A 110 -8.95 -15.61 -13.82
C ALA A 110 -8.47 -16.49 -12.66
N THR A 111 -7.75 -15.90 -11.71
CA THR A 111 -7.28 -16.59 -10.51
C THR A 111 -8.46 -17.05 -9.65
N PHE A 112 -9.42 -16.15 -9.38
CA PHE A 112 -10.62 -16.48 -8.62
C PHE A 112 -11.44 -17.57 -9.31
N GLN A 113 -11.64 -17.48 -10.62
CA GLN A 113 -12.31 -18.51 -11.41
C GLN A 113 -11.61 -19.87 -11.30
N SER A 114 -10.28 -19.91 -11.37
CA SER A 114 -9.51 -21.15 -11.19
C SER A 114 -9.69 -21.75 -9.79
N ILE A 115 -9.82 -20.91 -8.76
CA ILE A 115 -10.09 -21.36 -7.38
C ILE A 115 -11.49 -21.98 -7.28
N LEU A 116 -12.49 -21.35 -7.89
CA LEU A 116 -13.87 -21.86 -7.92
C LEU A 116 -13.96 -23.23 -8.60
N GLU A 117 -13.25 -23.43 -9.71
CA GLU A 117 -13.26 -24.70 -10.45
C GLU A 117 -12.62 -25.84 -9.66
N LYS A 118 -11.60 -25.55 -8.86
CA LYS A 118 -10.85 -26.54 -8.07
C LYS A 118 -11.51 -26.88 -6.74
N THR A 119 -12.37 -26.00 -6.23
CA THR A 119 -12.89 -26.10 -4.86
C THR A 119 -14.40 -26.32 -4.89
N PRO A 120 -14.90 -27.53 -4.61
CA PRO A 120 -16.34 -27.74 -4.44
C PRO A 120 -16.84 -26.91 -3.24
N ASN A 121 -17.93 -26.16 -3.43
CA ASN A 121 -18.52 -25.27 -2.42
C ASN A 121 -17.66 -24.05 -2.00
N ALA A 122 -16.85 -23.51 -2.90
CA ALA A 122 -15.99 -22.34 -2.65
C ALA A 122 -16.69 -21.05 -2.17
N LEU A 123 -18.03 -20.96 -2.25
CA LEU A 123 -18.81 -19.74 -2.01
C LEU A 123 -19.82 -19.90 -0.86
N ASN A 124 -19.55 -20.79 0.09
CA ASN A 124 -20.47 -21.07 1.20
C ASN A 124 -20.70 -19.85 2.09
N HIS A 125 -19.63 -19.15 2.48
CA HIS A 125 -19.74 -17.96 3.33
C HIS A 125 -20.38 -16.80 2.57
N THR A 126 -20.04 -16.62 1.31
CA THR A 126 -20.65 -15.62 0.42
C THR A 126 -22.16 -15.88 0.26
N THR A 127 -22.55 -17.13 0.07
CA THR A 127 -23.97 -17.52 -0.07
C THR A 127 -24.72 -17.34 1.25
N SER A 128 -24.13 -17.73 2.38
CA SER A 128 -24.72 -17.56 3.70
C SER A 128 -24.88 -16.08 4.07
N TRP A 129 -23.89 -15.26 3.75
CA TRP A 129 -23.92 -13.82 3.95
C TRP A 129 -25.07 -13.15 3.17
N ILE A 130 -25.20 -13.43 1.87
CA ILE A 130 -26.28 -12.87 1.03
C ILE A 130 -27.65 -13.36 1.51
N LYS A 131 -27.77 -14.63 1.90
CA LYS A 131 -29.03 -15.17 2.46
C LYS A 131 -29.43 -14.46 3.75
N SER A 132 -28.49 -14.24 4.66
CA SER A 132 -28.77 -13.52 5.91
C SER A 132 -29.21 -12.07 5.66
N VAL A 133 -28.64 -11.41 4.65
CA VAL A 133 -29.08 -10.08 4.22
C VAL A 133 -30.49 -10.12 3.63
N LEU A 134 -30.79 -11.13 2.82
CA LEU A 134 -32.13 -11.30 2.25
C LEU A 134 -33.19 -11.53 3.34
N GLU A 135 -32.88 -12.32 4.36
CA GLU A 135 -33.76 -12.56 5.51
C GLU A 135 -34.03 -11.28 6.32
N GLU A 136 -33.04 -10.41 6.49
CA GLU A 136 -33.18 -9.12 7.17
C GLU A 136 -33.99 -8.10 6.36
N LEU A 137 -33.87 -8.13 5.02
CA LEU A 137 -34.62 -7.24 4.13
C LEU A 137 -36.04 -7.70 3.85
N LEU A 138 -36.35 -8.98 4.07
CA LEU A 138 -37.71 -9.49 4.01
C LEU A 138 -38.49 -8.86 5.18
N PRO A 139 -39.57 -8.10 4.90
CA PRO A 139 -40.36 -7.50 5.98
C PRO A 139 -40.83 -8.60 6.93
N THR A 140 -40.46 -8.45 8.20
CA THR A 140 -40.83 -9.37 9.28
C THR A 140 -42.33 -9.59 9.22
N THR A 141 -42.74 -10.84 9.08
CA THR A 141 -44.15 -11.23 9.11
C THR A 141 -44.74 -10.77 10.44
N ILE A 142 -45.51 -9.68 10.43
CA ILE A 142 -46.29 -9.26 11.60
C ILE A 142 -47.30 -10.38 11.86
N PRO A 143 -47.33 -11.02 13.05
CA PRO A 143 -48.41 -11.89 13.42
C PRO A 143 -49.64 -11.05 13.78
N THR A 144 -50.80 -11.48 13.27
CA THR A 144 -52.17 -11.15 13.70
C THR A 144 -52.69 -9.73 13.48
N GLY A 145 -53.74 -9.61 12.66
CA GLY A 145 -54.71 -8.51 12.80
C GLY A 145 -55.36 -7.96 11.53
N GLN A 146 -56.04 -8.80 10.76
CA GLN A 146 -57.18 -8.44 9.89
C GLN A 146 -56.94 -7.63 8.59
N THR A 147 -57.75 -8.04 7.61
CA THR A 147 -58.08 -7.46 6.30
C THR A 147 -57.11 -7.70 5.14
N GLN A 148 -57.63 -8.49 4.21
CA GLN A 148 -57.12 -8.81 2.89
C GLN A 148 -56.63 -7.57 2.13
N ARG A 149 -55.34 -7.55 1.81
CA ARG A 149 -54.86 -7.01 0.54
C ARG A 149 -53.91 -8.04 -0.07
N LYS A 150 -54.27 -8.57 -1.23
CA LYS A 150 -53.33 -9.22 -2.16
C LYS A 150 -52.34 -8.17 -2.65
N GLY A 151 -51.41 -7.77 -1.80
CA GLY A 151 -50.19 -7.07 -2.20
C GLY A 151 -49.13 -8.13 -2.37
N GLN A 152 -48.64 -8.31 -3.60
CA GLN A 152 -47.45 -9.12 -3.86
C GLN A 152 -46.38 -8.70 -2.85
N GLN A 153 -45.85 -9.66 -2.07
CA GLN A 153 -44.64 -9.43 -1.28
C GLN A 153 -43.60 -8.85 -2.24
N ALA A 154 -43.26 -7.57 -2.06
CA ALA A 154 -42.28 -6.91 -2.89
C ALA A 154 -40.92 -7.54 -2.57
N VAL A 155 -40.54 -8.53 -3.35
CA VAL A 155 -39.20 -9.13 -3.28
C VAL A 155 -38.20 -7.98 -3.50
N PRO A 156 -37.28 -7.72 -2.55
CA PRO A 156 -36.28 -6.67 -2.71
C PRO A 156 -35.52 -6.89 -4.02
N GLY A 157 -35.32 -5.81 -4.79
CA GLY A 157 -34.56 -5.90 -6.04
C GLY A 157 -33.11 -6.36 -5.78
N PRO A 158 -32.43 -7.05 -6.71
CA PRO A 158 -31.05 -7.51 -6.52
C PRO A 158 -30.09 -6.40 -6.07
N PHE A 159 -30.24 -5.19 -6.60
CA PHE A 159 -29.44 -4.03 -6.21
C PHE A 159 -29.67 -3.58 -4.76
N GLN A 160 -30.89 -3.71 -4.24
CA GLN A 160 -31.19 -3.35 -2.83
C GLN A 160 -30.51 -4.35 -1.88
N ILE A 161 -30.56 -5.64 -2.22
CA ILE A 161 -29.89 -6.71 -1.48
C ILE A 161 -28.38 -6.47 -1.47
N LEU A 162 -27.79 -6.21 -2.64
CA LEU A 162 -26.34 -5.95 -2.75
C LEU A 162 -25.91 -4.71 -1.98
N ASN A 163 -26.63 -3.59 -2.11
CA ASN A 163 -26.32 -2.36 -1.37
C ASN A 163 -26.37 -2.59 0.14
N PHE A 164 -27.41 -3.26 0.63
CA PHE A 164 -27.51 -3.57 2.06
C PHE A 164 -26.40 -4.53 2.50
N ALA A 165 -26.07 -5.52 1.68
CA ALA A 165 -24.99 -6.46 1.95
C ALA A 165 -23.65 -5.72 2.09
N PHE A 166 -23.33 -4.80 1.17
CA PHE A 166 -22.10 -4.00 1.25
C PHE A 166 -22.05 -3.11 2.49
N VAL A 167 -23.17 -2.47 2.86
CA VAL A 167 -23.24 -1.68 4.10
C VAL A 167 -22.99 -2.57 5.33
N ARG A 168 -23.57 -3.79 5.34
CA ARG A 168 -23.38 -4.74 6.43
C ARG A 168 -21.94 -5.23 6.58
N ILE A 169 -21.16 -5.30 5.49
CA ILE A 169 -19.72 -5.57 5.57
C ILE A 169 -18.99 -4.49 6.37
N LEU A 170 -19.41 -3.22 6.29
CA LEU A 170 -18.75 -2.14 7.03
C LEU A 170 -18.95 -2.29 8.55
N THR A 171 -20.04 -2.92 8.98
CA THR A 171 -20.35 -3.21 10.39
C THR A 171 -20.05 -4.66 10.76
N TRP A 172 -19.20 -5.35 9.98
CA TRP A 172 -18.93 -6.78 10.16
C TRP A 172 -18.17 -7.07 11.46
N ASP A 173 -18.58 -8.13 12.15
CA ASP A 173 -17.83 -8.64 13.30
C ASP A 173 -16.86 -9.74 12.86
N TYR A 174 -15.62 -9.32 12.63
CA TYR A 174 -14.54 -10.21 12.19
C TYR A 174 -14.17 -11.30 13.21
N ASN A 175 -14.60 -11.20 14.48
CA ASN A 175 -14.32 -12.22 15.49
C ASN A 175 -15.37 -13.35 15.49
N LYS A 176 -16.59 -13.05 15.05
CA LYS A 176 -17.73 -13.99 15.12
C LYS A 176 -18.06 -14.65 13.80
N SER A 177 -17.68 -14.05 12.67
CA SER A 177 -18.08 -14.55 11.36
C SER A 177 -16.92 -14.45 10.36
N PRO A 178 -16.61 -15.55 9.64
CA PRO A 178 -15.60 -15.52 8.61
C PRO A 178 -16.03 -14.58 7.48
N LEU A 179 -15.06 -13.85 6.91
CA LEU A 179 -15.31 -12.96 5.80
C LEU A 179 -15.78 -13.77 4.56
N PRO A 180 -16.73 -13.25 3.76
CA PRO A 180 -17.10 -13.89 2.50
C PRO A 180 -15.88 -14.12 1.60
N GLU A 181 -15.85 -15.26 0.91
CA GLU A 181 -14.69 -15.67 0.11
C GLU A 181 -14.38 -14.68 -1.03
N THR A 182 -15.41 -13.99 -1.54
CA THR A 182 -15.26 -12.96 -2.57
C THR A 182 -14.52 -11.70 -2.10
N TRP A 183 -14.32 -11.52 -0.79
CA TRP A 183 -13.76 -10.32 -0.19
C TRP A 183 -12.40 -10.54 0.49
N ILE A 184 -11.87 -11.76 0.46
CA ILE A 184 -10.62 -12.13 1.15
C ILE A 184 -9.44 -11.26 0.70
N THR A 185 -9.33 -10.94 -0.60
CA THR A 185 -8.25 -10.10 -1.14
C THR A 185 -8.27 -8.67 -0.60
N ASP A 186 -9.45 -8.18 -0.22
CA ASP A 186 -9.69 -6.81 0.25
C ASP A 186 -9.89 -6.71 1.76
N GLU A 187 -9.63 -7.77 2.54
CA GLU A 187 -9.89 -7.80 3.98
C GLU A 187 -9.23 -6.62 4.72
N THR A 188 -7.96 -6.35 4.45
CA THR A 188 -7.20 -5.27 5.11
C THR A 188 -7.80 -3.90 4.82
N ARG A 189 -8.21 -3.67 3.56
CA ARG A 189 -8.86 -2.43 3.12
C ARG A 189 -10.23 -2.27 3.76
N LEU A 190 -11.02 -3.34 3.84
CA LEU A 190 -12.33 -3.32 4.49
C LEU A 190 -12.21 -2.99 5.99
N ARG A 191 -11.22 -3.58 6.67
CA ARG A 191 -10.92 -3.27 8.08
C ARG A 191 -10.53 -1.81 8.28
N GLU A 192 -9.71 -1.25 7.39
CA GLU A 192 -9.35 0.18 7.43
C GLU A 192 -10.58 1.08 7.25
N ILE A 193 -11.51 0.72 6.36
CA ILE A 193 -12.75 1.48 6.15
C ILE A 193 -13.66 1.37 7.38
N GLN A 194 -13.86 0.17 7.92
CA GLN A 194 -14.62 -0.03 9.16
C GLN A 194 -14.03 0.80 10.30
N TRP A 195 -12.71 0.79 10.43
CA TRP A 195 -12.01 1.57 11.43
C TRP A 195 -12.28 3.07 11.29
N ARG A 196 -12.13 3.61 10.09
CA ARG A 196 -12.46 5.01 9.80
C ARG A 196 -13.92 5.33 10.10
N LEU A 197 -14.85 4.41 9.80
CA LEU A 197 -16.26 4.57 10.13
C LEU A 197 -16.48 4.68 11.65
N GLN A 198 -15.84 3.83 12.45
CA GLN A 198 -15.92 3.88 13.91
C GLN A 198 -15.32 5.18 14.46
N GLN A 199 -14.20 5.65 13.90
CA GLN A 199 -13.64 6.95 14.27
C GLN A 199 -14.64 8.09 13.99
N TYR A 200 -15.28 8.10 12.82
CA TYR A 200 -16.29 9.11 12.50
C TYR A 200 -17.52 9.02 13.39
N GLN A 201 -17.96 7.80 13.74
CA GLN A 201 -19.06 7.59 14.68
C GLN A 201 -18.72 8.16 16.06
N ALA A 202 -17.55 7.83 16.62
CA ALA A 202 -17.10 8.35 17.92
C ALA A 202 -16.96 9.88 17.91
N VAL A 203 -16.39 10.46 16.85
CA VAL A 203 -16.31 11.92 16.71
C VAL A 203 -17.71 12.55 16.67
N ASN A 204 -18.65 11.95 15.95
CA ASN A 204 -20.02 12.44 15.86
C ASN A 204 -20.76 12.31 17.20
N GLU A 205 -20.58 11.21 17.93
CA GLU A 205 -21.14 11.01 19.27
C GLU A 205 -20.61 12.06 20.26
N VAL A 206 -19.30 12.28 20.31
CA VAL A 206 -18.69 13.34 21.14
C VAL A 206 -19.26 14.70 20.76
N LEU A 207 -19.36 15.00 19.47
CA LEU A 207 -19.88 16.27 18.99
C LEU A 207 -21.36 16.46 19.38
N LEU A 208 -22.17 15.39 19.28
CA LEU A 208 -23.58 15.39 19.68
C LEU A 208 -23.73 15.58 21.20
N ILE A 209 -22.92 14.90 22.00
CA ILE A 209 -22.90 15.07 23.47
C ILE A 209 -22.52 16.51 23.85
N VAL A 210 -21.48 17.07 23.22
CA VAL A 210 -21.05 18.45 23.51
C VAL A 210 -22.12 19.48 23.10
N HIS A 211 -22.73 19.32 21.92
CA HIS A 211 -23.80 20.22 21.47
C HIS A 211 -25.11 20.07 22.26
N SER A 212 -25.45 18.85 22.72
CA SER A 212 -26.64 18.64 23.55
C SER A 212 -26.46 19.20 24.96
N THR A 213 -25.25 19.13 25.53
CA THR A 213 -24.98 19.60 26.90
C THR A 213 -24.70 21.10 26.99
N ILE A 214 -24.08 21.70 25.97
CA ILE A 214 -23.63 23.11 25.98
C ILE A 214 -24.22 23.89 24.79
N GLY A 215 -25.36 23.46 24.26
CA GLY A 215 -25.91 23.93 22.97
C GLY A 215 -26.20 25.44 22.88
N GLY A 216 -26.59 26.08 23.99
CA GLY A 216 -26.94 27.50 24.02
C GLY A 216 -25.76 28.44 23.73
N PRO A 217 -24.64 28.35 24.47
CA PRO A 217 -23.47 29.21 24.27
C PRO A 217 -22.66 28.93 22.98
N ILE A 218 -22.81 27.74 22.40
CA ILE A 218 -21.94 27.25 21.30
C ILE A 218 -22.62 27.35 19.93
N GLN A 219 -23.92 27.65 19.87
CA GLN A 219 -24.65 27.85 18.62
C GLN A 219 -24.06 29.03 17.82
N GLY A 220 -23.29 28.72 16.76
CA GLY A 220 -22.71 29.71 15.84
C GLY A 220 -21.18 29.76 15.78
N LEU A 221 -20.45 28.91 16.52
CA LEU A 221 -18.97 28.82 16.47
C LEU A 221 -18.48 27.58 15.69
N PRO A 222 -18.38 27.64 14.34
CA PRO A 222 -17.89 26.52 13.54
C PRO A 222 -16.44 26.15 13.85
N SER A 223 -15.62 27.14 14.26
CA SER A 223 -14.22 26.95 14.64
C SER A 223 -14.02 26.01 15.83
N LEU A 224 -14.98 25.97 16.77
CA LEU A 224 -14.93 25.06 17.91
C LEU A 224 -15.24 23.62 17.48
N SER A 225 -16.23 23.41 16.62
CA SER A 225 -16.57 22.10 16.05
C SER A 225 -15.36 21.52 15.30
N ASP A 226 -14.70 22.32 14.46
CA ASP A 226 -13.52 21.86 13.72
C ASP A 226 -12.32 21.56 14.62
N ARG A 227 -12.14 22.33 15.70
CA ARG A 227 -11.10 22.07 16.70
C ARG A 227 -11.39 20.77 17.48
N LEU A 228 -12.64 20.56 17.89
CA LEU A 228 -13.06 19.33 18.56
C LEU A 228 -12.89 18.11 17.66
N LYS A 229 -13.32 18.18 16.40
CA LYS A 229 -13.09 17.11 15.41
C LYS A 229 -11.61 16.76 15.31
N ARG A 230 -10.74 17.76 15.11
CA ARG A 230 -9.28 17.54 15.03
C ARG A 230 -8.72 16.89 16.30
N MET A 231 -9.10 17.40 17.48
CA MET A 231 -8.61 16.88 18.75
C MET A 231 -9.07 15.43 18.99
N THR A 232 -10.36 15.14 18.78
CA THR A 232 -10.90 13.79 18.94
C THR A 232 -10.33 12.84 17.91
N SER A 233 -10.16 13.25 16.64
CA SER A 233 -9.52 12.43 15.62
C SER A 233 -8.08 12.08 15.98
N VAL A 234 -7.29 13.03 16.50
CA VAL A 234 -5.91 12.77 16.94
C VAL A 234 -5.87 11.85 18.16
N LEU A 235 -6.80 12.00 19.11
CA LEU A 235 -6.86 11.14 20.30
C LEU A 235 -7.27 9.71 19.97
N LEU A 236 -8.11 9.53 18.94
CA LEU A 236 -8.51 8.21 18.44
C LEU A 236 -7.49 7.62 17.47
N ASP A 237 -6.50 8.38 17.03
CA ASP A 237 -5.45 7.90 16.13
C ASP A 237 -4.45 7.04 16.91
N GLY A 238 -4.23 5.80 16.47
CA GLY A 238 -3.31 4.86 17.14
C GLY A 238 -3.89 4.03 18.28
N MET A 239 -5.14 4.23 18.72
CA MET A 239 -5.77 3.40 19.76
C MET A 239 -5.97 1.91 19.35
N HIS A 240 -5.70 1.57 18.08
CA HIS A 240 -6.02 0.27 17.48
C HIS A 240 -4.83 -0.42 16.83
N SER A 241 -3.60 0.09 17.02
CA SER A 241 -2.44 -0.76 16.83
C SER A 241 -2.33 -1.68 18.05
N PRO A 242 -2.42 -3.01 17.90
CA PRO A 242 -1.91 -3.91 18.94
C PRO A 242 -0.42 -3.69 19.19
#